data_AF-A0AAD5T3F2-F1
#
_entry.id   AF-A0AAD5T3F2-F1
#
_cell.length_a   1.000
_cell.length_b   1.000
_cell.length_c   1.000
_cell.angle_alpha   90.00
_cell.angle_beta   90.00
_cell.angle_gamma   90.00
#
_symmetry.space_group_name_H-M   'P 1'
#
loop_
_entity.id
_entity.type
_entity.pdbx_description
1 polymer ?
#
loop_
_entity_poly.entity_id
_entity_poly.type
_entity_poly.pdbx_seq_one_letter_code
_entity_poly.pdbx_strand_id
1 'polypeptide(L)'
;MLDLTNPGAAAFSFVCLLLMFALNAHLAMERYFQIKEHKYAKVLYALLWTVVVATLGVAFWIYTSSPTSDSIKPDNSPQQTVWLVLVSIIYIGTSAVMAWFYTRTYRYSSRQFDENPALATFFMKEQDGREDDPEALEIVRLRVERQILTKCLVMSLAVMALYAPFFAYEFQACLTGAIPFFDLTGVYQSLSFLFLAADVLVTPILVFAFKKEVREAVIFWK
;
A
#
# COMPACT_ATOMS: atom_id res chain seq x y z
N MET A 1 -7.83 -24.59 23.65
CA MET A 1 -8.59 -23.33 23.66
C MET A 1 -7.56 -22.24 23.87
N LEU A 2 -7.06 -21.62 22.79
CA LEU A 2 -6.16 -20.48 22.89
C LEU A 2 -7.02 -19.28 23.32
N ASP A 3 -6.64 -18.60 24.40
CA ASP A 3 -7.28 -17.35 24.83
C ASP A 3 -7.12 -16.31 23.70
N LEU A 4 -8.14 -16.22 22.85
CA LEU A 4 -8.28 -15.24 21.76
C LEU A 4 -8.66 -13.84 22.29
N THR A 5 -8.61 -13.64 23.61
CA THR A 5 -8.92 -12.40 24.33
C THR A 5 -7.64 -11.66 24.75
N ASN A 6 -6.56 -11.79 23.98
CA ASN A 6 -5.32 -11.08 24.27
C ASN A 6 -5.33 -9.70 23.59
N PRO A 7 -5.60 -8.60 24.32
CA PRO A 7 -5.64 -7.25 23.75
C PRO A 7 -4.30 -6.86 23.12
N GLY A 8 -3.18 -7.46 23.56
CA GLY A 8 -1.87 -7.26 22.95
C GLY A 8 -1.76 -7.78 21.52
N ALA A 9 -2.42 -8.90 21.20
CA ALA A 9 -2.41 -9.45 19.84
C ALA A 9 -3.21 -8.58 18.87
N ALA A 10 -4.35 -8.05 19.32
CA ALA A 10 -5.17 -7.10 18.57
C ALA A 10 -4.40 -5.80 18.28
N ALA A 11 -3.77 -5.23 19.32
CA ALA A 11 -2.97 -4.02 19.19
C ALA A 11 -1.78 -4.22 18.23
N PHE A 12 -1.07 -5.35 18.36
CA PHE A 12 0.04 -5.68 17.47
C PHE A 12 -0.41 -5.82 16.01
N SER A 13 -1.49 -6.54 15.76
CA SER A 13 -2.03 -6.76 14.42
C SER A 13 -2.45 -5.43 13.77
N PHE A 14 -3.07 -4.55 14.55
CA PHE A 14 -3.45 -3.22 14.09
C PHE A 14 -2.23 -2.35 13.78
N VAL A 15 -1.20 -2.35 14.64
CA VAL A 15 0.07 -1.65 14.39
C VAL A 15 0.74 -2.16 13.11
N CYS A 16 0.78 -3.47 12.88
CA CYS A 16 1.31 -4.05 11.64
C CYS A 16 0.56 -3.55 10.41
N LEU A 17 -0.78 -3.50 10.46
CA LEU A 17 -1.62 -2.98 9.39
C LEU A 17 -1.32 -1.49 9.12
N LEU A 18 -1.21 -0.67 10.17
CA LEU A 18 -0.84 0.76 10.06
C LEU A 18 0.51 0.94 9.37
N LEU A 19 1.52 0.19 9.81
CA LEU A 19 2.86 0.25 9.24
C LEU A 19 2.87 -0.19 7.79
N MET A 20 2.08 -1.20 7.40
CA MET A 20 1.98 -1.65 6.02
C MET A 20 1.48 -0.52 5.11
N PHE A 21 0.39 0.16 5.48
CA PHE A 21 -0.12 1.31 4.72
C PHE A 21 0.87 2.47 4.69
N ALA A 22 1.53 2.76 5.81
CA ALA A 22 2.55 3.80 5.91
C ALA A 22 3.77 3.53 5.01
N LEU A 23 4.26 2.30 5.01
CA LEU A 23 5.39 1.87 4.16
C LEU A 23 5.01 1.93 2.68
N ASN A 24 3.80 1.52 2.31
CA ASN A 24 3.32 1.64 0.94
C ASN A 24 3.23 3.11 0.48
N ALA A 25 2.75 4.01 1.33
CA ALA A 25 2.75 5.45 1.06
C ALA A 25 4.17 6.04 0.98
N HIS A 26 5.08 5.59 1.87
CA HIS A 26 6.49 5.96 1.85
C HIS A 26 7.17 5.58 0.53
N LEU A 27 6.98 4.33 0.08
CA LEU A 27 7.51 3.84 -1.18
C LEU A 27 6.96 4.64 -2.38
N ALA A 28 5.66 4.96 -2.38
CA ALA A 28 5.06 5.77 -3.45
C ALA A 28 5.67 7.19 -3.50
N MET A 29 5.91 7.81 -2.34
CA MET A 29 6.61 9.10 -2.23
C MET A 29 8.06 9.00 -2.71
N GLU A 30 8.77 7.94 -2.32
CA GLU A 30 10.16 7.72 -2.72
C GLU A 30 10.29 7.65 -4.23
N ARG A 31 9.42 6.88 -4.90
CA ARG A 31 9.40 6.80 -6.36
C ARG A 31 9.09 8.14 -7.01
N TYR A 32 8.16 8.91 -6.45
CA TYR A 32 7.86 10.24 -6.97
C TYR A 32 9.04 11.20 -6.83
N PHE A 33 9.71 11.23 -5.68
CA PHE A 33 10.84 12.13 -5.43
C PHE A 33 12.13 11.71 -6.11
N GLN A 34 12.33 10.42 -6.39
CA GLN A 34 13.44 9.93 -7.22
C GLN A 34 13.35 10.46 -8.66
N ILE A 35 12.13 10.54 -9.21
CA ILE A 35 11.90 11.00 -10.58
C ILE A 35 11.80 12.54 -10.65
N LYS A 36 11.20 13.15 -9.63
CA LYS A 36 11.03 14.59 -9.55
C LYS A 36 11.70 15.13 -8.29
N GLU A 37 12.80 15.85 -8.47
CA GLU A 37 13.43 16.59 -7.38
C GLU A 37 12.47 17.64 -6.83
N HIS A 38 11.79 17.31 -5.74
CA HIS A 38 10.82 18.18 -5.10
C HIS A 38 11.49 18.90 -3.93
N LYS A 39 11.53 20.25 -3.98
CA LYS A 39 12.12 21.11 -2.93
C LYS A 39 11.64 20.77 -1.51
N TYR A 40 10.41 20.27 -1.38
CA TYR A 40 9.77 19.94 -0.10
C TYR A 40 9.76 18.45 0.26
N ALA A 41 10.55 17.60 -0.40
CA ALA A 41 10.56 16.15 -0.15
C ALA A 41 10.79 15.81 1.34
N LYS A 42 11.78 16.45 1.98
CA LYS A 42 12.07 16.26 3.41
C LYS A 42 10.89 16.60 4.31
N VAL A 43 10.17 17.69 3.99
CA VAL A 43 9.00 18.13 4.76
C VAL A 43 7.85 17.14 4.62
N LEU A 44 7.61 16.62 3.41
CA LEU A 44 6.56 15.63 3.16
C LEU A 44 6.85 14.29 3.84
N TYR A 45 8.11 13.84 3.88
CA TYR A 45 8.50 12.67 4.67
C TYR A 45 8.32 12.88 6.17
N ALA A 46 8.73 14.05 6.69
CA ALA A 46 8.54 14.38 8.10
C ALA A 46 7.04 14.41 8.46
N LEU A 47 6.20 14.97 7.58
CA LEU A 47 4.75 14.97 7.75
C LEU A 47 4.18 13.55 7.78
N LEU A 48 4.55 12.68 6.83
CA LEU A 48 4.10 11.27 6.83
C LEU A 48 4.43 10.61 8.16
N TRP A 49 5.69 10.66 8.60
CA TRP A 49 6.11 10.00 9.83
C TRP A 49 5.51 10.61 11.08
N THR A 50 5.26 11.92 11.10
CA THR A 50 4.52 12.59 12.17
C THR A 50 3.09 12.04 12.27
N VAL A 51 2.41 11.89 11.13
CA VAL A 51 1.07 11.27 11.08
C VAL A 51 1.15 9.83 11.57
N VAL A 52 2.13 9.03 11.12
CA VAL A 52 2.30 7.63 11.55
C VAL A 52 2.52 7.52 13.06
N VAL A 53 3.39 8.35 13.65
CA VAL A 53 3.63 8.34 15.10
C VAL A 53 2.36 8.75 15.86
N ALA A 54 1.62 9.74 15.36
CA ALA A 54 0.36 10.16 15.96
C ALA A 54 -0.70 9.05 15.91
N THR A 55 -0.84 8.35 14.76
CA THR A 55 -1.80 7.24 14.63
C THR A 55 -1.42 6.05 15.49
N LEU A 56 -0.12 5.74 15.63
CA LEU A 56 0.37 4.73 16.58
C LEU A 56 0.08 5.10 18.03
N GLY A 57 0.20 6.38 18.40
CA GLY A 57 -0.16 6.87 19.73
C GLY A 57 -1.65 6.68 20.03
N VAL A 58 -2.52 7.01 19.07
CA VAL A 58 -3.97 6.81 19.19
C VAL A 58 -4.31 5.31 19.26
N ALA A 59 -3.67 4.48 18.42
CA ALA A 59 -3.81 3.03 18.45
C ALA A 59 -3.48 2.47 19.84
N PHE A 60 -2.31 2.84 20.39
CA PHE A 60 -1.89 2.42 21.71
C PHE A 60 -2.89 2.82 22.79
N TRP A 61 -3.40 4.06 22.74
CA TRP A 61 -4.43 4.53 23.67
C TRP A 61 -5.74 3.73 23.58
N ILE A 62 -6.21 3.41 22.37
CA ILE A 62 -7.44 2.63 22.16
C ILE A 62 -7.34 1.26 22.83
N TYR A 63 -6.28 0.50 22.54
CA TYR A 63 -6.14 -0.88 23.02
C TYR A 63 -5.66 -0.99 24.46
N THR A 64 -5.10 0.08 25.05
CA THR A 64 -4.80 0.12 26.49
C THR A 64 -6.00 0.55 27.34
N SER A 65 -6.92 1.33 26.77
CA SER A 65 -8.10 1.85 27.49
C SER A 65 -9.38 1.03 27.28
N SER A 66 -9.40 0.10 26.34
CA SER A 66 -10.55 -0.77 26.06
C SER A 66 -10.11 -2.21 25.82
N PRO A 67 -10.80 -3.21 26.41
CA PRO A 67 -10.62 -4.61 26.02
C PRO A 67 -11.13 -4.84 24.60
N THR A 68 -10.79 -6.02 24.05
CA THR A 68 -11.23 -6.48 22.74
C THR A 68 -11.78 -7.90 22.87
N SER A 69 -13.05 -8.10 22.54
CA SER A 69 -13.70 -9.40 22.55
C SER A 69 -13.53 -10.19 21.24
N ASP A 70 -13.36 -9.46 20.13
CA ASP A 70 -13.20 -10.03 18.78
C ASP A 70 -11.76 -9.99 18.25
N SER A 71 -10.79 -9.61 19.10
CA SER A 71 -9.39 -9.44 18.74
C SER A 71 -9.10 -8.41 17.63
N ILE A 72 -10.08 -7.59 17.24
CA ILE A 72 -9.95 -6.65 16.11
C ILE A 72 -10.26 -5.23 16.56
N LYS A 73 -11.42 -5.02 17.18
CA LYS A 73 -11.89 -3.68 17.57
C LYS A 73 -12.07 -3.57 19.09
N PRO A 74 -11.97 -2.35 19.65
CA PRO A 74 -12.26 -2.13 21.05
C PRO A 74 -13.75 -2.35 21.35
N ASP A 75 -14.06 -2.91 22.52
CA ASP A 75 -15.42 -3.16 22.97
C ASP A 75 -16.17 -1.87 23.36
N ASN A 76 -15.45 -0.85 23.81
CA ASN A 76 -16.06 0.41 24.21
C ASN A 76 -16.50 1.23 22.98
N SER A 77 -17.79 1.57 22.91
CA SER A 77 -18.40 2.32 21.80
C SER A 77 -17.64 3.59 21.37
N PRO A 78 -17.21 4.51 22.26
CA PRO A 78 -16.48 5.70 21.81
C PRO A 78 -15.11 5.36 21.20
N GLN A 79 -14.35 4.42 21.79
CA GLN A 79 -13.10 3.94 21.24
C GLN A 79 -13.30 3.23 19.90
N GLN A 80 -14.40 2.50 19.73
CA GLN A 80 -14.75 1.81 18.49
C GLN A 80 -14.99 2.80 17.35
N THR A 81 -15.70 3.91 17.61
CA THR A 81 -15.88 4.99 16.64
C THR A 81 -14.54 5.63 16.27
N VAL A 82 -13.69 5.93 17.26
CA VAL A 82 -12.35 6.50 16.98
C VAL A 82 -11.51 5.53 16.16
N TRP A 83 -11.52 4.24 16.52
CA TRP A 83 -10.82 3.18 15.80
C TRP A 83 -11.27 3.12 14.33
N LEU A 84 -12.58 3.12 14.07
CA LEU A 84 -13.10 3.07 12.71
C LEU A 84 -12.70 4.32 11.90
N VAL A 85 -12.83 5.51 12.49
CA VAL A 85 -12.45 6.76 11.83
C VAL A 85 -10.96 6.73 11.48
N LEU A 86 -10.13 6.30 12.42
CA LEU A 86 -8.68 6.17 12.24
C LEU A 86 -8.36 5.21 11.08
N VAL A 87 -8.90 3.99 11.15
CA VAL A 87 -8.79 2.96 10.13
C VAL A 87 -9.21 3.47 8.75
N SER A 88 -10.36 4.14 8.66
CA SER A 88 -10.92 4.65 7.41
C SER A 88 -10.06 5.76 6.81
N ILE A 89 -9.58 6.68 7.65
CA ILE A 89 -8.66 7.74 7.23
C ILE A 89 -7.36 7.14 6.70
N ILE A 90 -6.81 6.12 7.37
CA ILE A 90 -5.58 5.47 6.91
C ILE A 90 -5.82 4.75 5.60
N TYR A 91 -6.86 3.93 5.48
CA TYR A 91 -7.13 3.21 4.24
C TYR A 91 -7.41 4.17 3.08
N ILE A 92 -8.39 5.05 3.20
CA ILE A 92 -8.80 5.97 2.13
C ILE A 92 -7.70 6.98 1.84
N GLY A 93 -7.10 7.55 2.89
CA GLY A 93 -6.05 8.56 2.79
C GLY A 93 -4.80 7.99 2.13
N THR A 94 -4.28 6.84 2.57
CA THR A 94 -3.10 6.23 1.94
C THR A 94 -3.41 5.76 0.52
N SER A 95 -4.60 5.22 0.25
CA SER A 95 -5.03 4.85 -1.09
C SER A 95 -5.05 6.05 -2.04
N ALA A 96 -5.63 7.17 -1.60
CA ALA A 96 -5.67 8.41 -2.38
C ALA A 96 -4.27 9.00 -2.60
N VAL A 97 -3.43 9.00 -1.57
CA VAL A 97 -2.04 9.48 -1.64
C VAL A 97 -1.23 8.63 -2.62
N MET A 98 -1.31 7.30 -2.53
CA MET A 98 -0.65 6.38 -3.47
C MET A 98 -1.14 6.60 -4.90
N ALA A 99 -2.46 6.64 -5.11
CA ALA A 99 -3.04 6.87 -6.43
C ALA A 99 -2.59 8.22 -7.02
N TRP A 100 -2.52 9.27 -6.19
CA TRP A 100 -2.05 10.58 -6.59
C TRP A 100 -0.57 10.56 -6.99
N PHE A 101 0.30 9.99 -6.15
CA PHE A 101 1.73 9.89 -6.43
C PHE A 101 1.98 9.07 -7.69
N TYR A 102 1.42 7.86 -7.80
CA TYR A 102 1.62 7.03 -8.99
C TYR A 102 1.09 7.67 -10.26
N THR A 103 -0.09 8.31 -10.23
CA THR A 103 -0.64 9.02 -11.39
C THR A 103 0.26 10.19 -11.80
N ARG A 104 0.76 10.95 -10.83
CA ARG A 104 1.68 12.08 -11.08
C ARG A 104 3.01 11.61 -11.64
N THR A 105 3.60 10.56 -11.06
CA THR A 105 4.83 9.94 -11.54
C THR A 105 4.67 9.44 -12.96
N TYR A 106 3.56 8.74 -13.25
CA TYR A 106 3.27 8.24 -14.60
C TYR A 106 3.11 9.37 -15.63
N ARG A 107 2.34 10.40 -15.29
CA ARG A 107 2.15 11.57 -16.18
C ARG A 107 3.46 12.32 -16.44
N TYR A 108 4.30 12.46 -15.41
CA TYR A 108 5.58 13.12 -15.55
C TYR A 108 6.54 12.32 -16.43
N SER A 109 6.67 11.02 -16.16
CA SER A 109 7.47 10.11 -17.00
C SER A 109 6.98 10.09 -18.45
N SER A 110 5.66 10.08 -18.70
CA SER A 110 5.11 10.13 -20.06
C SER A 110 5.47 11.42 -20.79
N ARG A 111 5.38 12.58 -20.13
CA ARG A 111 5.73 13.86 -20.75
C ARG A 111 7.19 13.96 -21.12
N GLN A 112 8.09 13.43 -20.30
CA GLN A 112 9.52 13.39 -20.62
C GLN A 112 9.82 12.59 -21.90
N PHE A 113 9.03 11.55 -22.20
CA PHE A 113 9.12 10.83 -23.47
C PHE A 113 8.57 11.64 -24.65
N ASP A 114 7.43 12.31 -24.47
CA ASP A 114 6.78 13.08 -25.54
C ASP A 114 7.60 14.34 -25.93
N GLU A 115 8.23 14.99 -24.95
CA GLU A 115 9.01 16.23 -25.15
C GLU A 115 10.40 15.98 -25.75
N ASN A 116 10.90 14.74 -25.72
CA ASN A 116 12.16 14.34 -26.36
C ASN A 116 11.90 13.35 -27.52
N PRO A 117 11.45 13.82 -28.70
CA PRO A 117 11.22 12.97 -29.87
C PRO A 117 12.52 12.38 -30.47
N ALA A 118 13.69 12.95 -30.15
CA ALA A 118 15.01 12.36 -30.46
C ALA A 118 15.22 11.02 -29.76
N LEU A 119 14.75 10.93 -28.51
CA LEU A 119 14.65 9.72 -27.72
C LEU A 119 13.78 8.70 -28.48
N ALA A 120 12.58 9.10 -28.92
CA ALA A 120 11.62 8.29 -29.70
C ALA A 120 12.17 7.73 -31.03
N THR A 121 13.01 8.50 -31.72
CA THR A 121 13.59 8.13 -33.03
C THR A 121 14.86 7.28 -32.92
N PHE A 122 15.63 7.40 -31.84
CA PHE A 122 16.72 6.47 -31.52
C PHE A 122 16.20 5.03 -31.36
N PHE A 123 15.02 4.83 -30.75
CA PHE A 123 14.41 3.50 -30.57
C PHE A 123 14.06 2.75 -31.85
N MET A 124 13.78 3.44 -32.96
CA MET A 124 13.50 2.75 -34.23
C MET A 124 14.77 2.29 -34.94
N LYS A 125 15.94 2.80 -34.53
CA LYS A 125 17.22 2.58 -35.18
C LYS A 125 18.14 1.61 -34.40
N GLU A 126 17.81 1.34 -33.14
CA GLU A 126 18.63 0.59 -32.18
C GLU A 126 18.49 -0.94 -32.30
N GLN A 127 18.64 -1.46 -33.52
CA GLN A 127 18.88 -2.90 -33.74
C GLN A 127 20.34 -3.22 -34.13
N ASP A 128 21.18 -2.20 -34.38
CA ASP A 128 22.58 -2.39 -34.79
C ASP A 128 23.58 -1.62 -33.88
N GLY A 129 24.04 -2.30 -32.83
CA GLY A 129 25.45 -2.31 -32.40
C GLY A 129 26.16 -1.00 -32.02
N ARG A 130 25.69 -0.25 -31.01
CA ARG A 130 26.53 0.77 -30.36
C ARG A 130 26.44 0.72 -28.83
N GLU A 131 27.49 0.18 -28.22
CA GLU A 131 27.79 0.30 -26.79
C GLU A 131 28.27 1.74 -26.51
N ASP A 132 27.78 2.34 -25.42
CA ASP A 132 28.27 3.59 -24.78
C ASP A 132 27.77 4.97 -25.27
N ASP A 133 26.53 5.11 -25.76
CA ASP A 133 25.92 6.44 -25.88
C ASP A 133 25.20 6.82 -24.55
N PRO A 134 25.60 7.89 -23.84
CA PRO A 134 25.00 8.27 -22.55
C PRO A 134 23.49 8.57 -22.65
N GLU A 135 23.03 9.02 -23.83
CA GLU A 135 21.60 9.25 -24.08
C GLU A 135 20.83 7.92 -24.05
N ALA A 136 21.30 6.87 -24.74
CA ALA A 136 20.67 5.54 -24.76
C ALA A 136 20.52 4.94 -23.35
N LEU A 137 21.48 5.19 -22.46
CA LEU A 137 21.43 4.72 -21.07
C LEU A 137 20.30 5.38 -20.27
N GLU A 138 20.06 6.68 -20.48
CA GLU A 138 18.96 7.43 -19.85
C GLU A 138 17.59 6.92 -20.30
N ILE A 139 17.49 6.54 -21.59
CA ILE A 139 16.30 5.93 -22.16
C ILE A 139 15.95 4.60 -21.49
N VAL A 140 16.93 3.70 -21.43
CA VAL A 140 16.77 2.37 -20.83
C VAL A 140 16.36 2.51 -19.37
N ARG A 141 16.97 3.46 -18.65
CA ARG A 141 16.60 3.79 -17.27
C ARG A 141 15.15 4.22 -17.14
N LEU A 142 14.67 5.17 -17.96
CA LEU A 142 13.28 5.61 -17.92
C LEU A 142 12.28 4.48 -18.21
N ARG A 143 12.61 3.56 -19.14
CA ARG A 143 11.77 2.40 -19.44
C ARG A 143 11.69 1.43 -18.27
N VAL A 144 12.84 1.13 -17.67
CA VAL A 144 12.94 0.28 -16.48
C VAL A 144 12.15 0.91 -15.33
N GLU A 145 12.29 2.21 -15.10
CA GLU A 145 11.53 2.96 -14.09
C GLU A 145 10.01 2.89 -14.33
N ARG A 146 9.53 3.07 -15.56
CA ARG A 146 8.10 2.96 -15.89
C ARG A 146 7.57 1.54 -15.69
N GLN A 147 8.34 0.51 -16.04
CA GLN A 147 7.95 -0.88 -15.78
C GLN A 147 7.90 -1.18 -14.28
N ILE A 148 8.86 -0.70 -13.50
CA ILE A 148 8.86 -0.80 -12.04
C ILE A 148 7.64 -0.08 -11.46
N LEU A 149 7.32 1.12 -11.95
CA LEU A 149 6.17 1.91 -11.51
C LEU A 149 4.85 1.17 -11.73
N THR A 150 4.64 0.60 -12.92
CA THR A 150 3.43 -0.17 -13.22
C THR A 150 3.32 -1.39 -12.32
N LYS A 151 4.41 -2.11 -12.08
CA LYS A 151 4.43 -3.26 -11.16
C LYS A 151 4.10 -2.85 -9.73
N CYS A 152 4.67 -1.75 -9.24
CA CYS A 152 4.37 -1.19 -7.92
C CYS A 152 2.90 -0.76 -7.82
N LEU A 153 2.35 -0.11 -8.85
CA LEU A 153 0.95 0.29 -8.89
C LEU A 153 0.01 -0.93 -8.87
N VAL A 154 0.30 -1.97 -9.64
CA VAL A 154 -0.47 -3.22 -9.62
C VAL A 154 -0.39 -3.89 -8.24
N MET A 155 0.79 -3.91 -7.63
CA MET A 155 0.97 -4.45 -6.28
C MET A 155 0.14 -3.67 -5.25
N SER A 156 0.23 -2.34 -5.24
CA SER A 156 -0.56 -1.49 -4.34
C SER A 156 -2.07 -1.63 -4.58
N LEU A 157 -2.53 -1.72 -5.83
CA LEU A 157 -3.94 -1.93 -6.16
C LEU A 157 -4.45 -3.30 -5.70
N ALA A 158 -3.65 -4.35 -5.85
CA ALA A 158 -4.00 -5.68 -5.37
C ALA A 158 -4.18 -5.68 -3.85
N VAL A 159 -3.27 -5.07 -3.11
CA VAL A 159 -3.39 -4.90 -1.65
C VAL A 159 -4.65 -4.10 -1.32
N MET A 160 -4.88 -2.94 -1.96
CA MET A 160 -6.10 -2.15 -1.69
C MET A 160 -7.39 -2.95 -1.94
N ALA A 161 -7.42 -3.78 -2.99
CA ALA A 161 -8.57 -4.62 -3.33
C ALA A 161 -8.78 -5.75 -2.30
N LEU A 162 -7.72 -6.33 -1.74
CA LEU A 162 -7.82 -7.36 -0.69
C LEU A 162 -8.36 -6.79 0.62
N TYR A 163 -8.04 -5.55 0.95
CA TYR A 163 -8.47 -4.92 2.20
C TYR A 163 -9.85 -4.25 2.09
N ALA A 164 -10.32 -3.97 0.86
CA ALA A 164 -11.58 -3.27 0.62
C ALA A 164 -12.82 -3.94 1.25
N PRO A 165 -13.03 -5.27 1.16
CA PRO A 165 -14.21 -5.92 1.74
C PRO A 165 -14.27 -5.76 3.27
N PHE A 166 -13.13 -5.88 3.94
CA PHE A 166 -13.02 -5.70 5.39
C PHE A 166 -13.41 -4.27 5.80
N PHE A 167 -12.86 -3.25 5.14
CA PHE A 167 -13.22 -1.87 5.47
C PHE A 167 -14.66 -1.52 5.11
N ALA A 168 -15.18 -2.05 4.00
CA ALA A 168 -16.59 -1.87 3.65
C ALA A 168 -17.51 -2.47 4.71
N TYR A 169 -17.17 -3.66 5.22
CA TYR A 169 -17.92 -4.32 6.30
C TYR A 169 -17.94 -3.48 7.58
N GLU A 170 -16.76 -3.10 8.09
CA GLU A 170 -16.64 -2.36 9.35
C GLU A 170 -17.26 -0.97 9.26
N PHE A 171 -17.11 -0.30 8.11
CA PHE A 171 -17.75 1.00 7.86
C PHE A 171 -19.27 0.90 7.88
N GLN A 172 -19.83 -0.11 7.20
CA GLN A 172 -21.27 -0.33 7.20
C GLN A 172 -21.79 -0.69 8.59
N ALA A 173 -21.14 -1.64 9.28
CA ALA A 173 -21.56 -2.09 10.60
C ALA A 173 -21.64 -0.93 11.60
N CYS A 174 -20.74 0.03 11.52
CA CYS A 174 -20.77 1.22 12.37
C CYS A 174 -21.85 2.23 11.97
N LEU A 175 -22.10 2.42 10.68
CA LEU A 175 -23.16 3.34 10.22
C LEU A 175 -24.55 2.83 10.60
N THR A 176 -24.79 1.52 10.52
CA THR A 176 -26.08 0.90 10.82
C THR A 176 -26.25 0.54 12.28
N GLY A 177 -25.16 0.48 13.06
CA GLY A 177 -25.17 0.01 14.46
C GLY A 177 -25.63 -1.45 14.60
N ALA A 178 -25.67 -2.19 13.50
CA ALA A 178 -26.21 -3.54 13.39
C ALA A 178 -25.41 -4.32 12.35
N ILE A 179 -25.35 -5.65 12.50
CA ILE A 179 -24.82 -6.56 11.49
C ILE A 179 -25.55 -6.27 10.17
N PRO A 180 -24.83 -6.08 9.04
CA PRO A 180 -25.45 -5.85 7.75
C PRO A 180 -26.54 -6.88 7.48
N PHE A 181 -27.73 -6.45 7.07
CA PHE A 181 -28.87 -7.36 6.83
C PHE A 181 -28.55 -8.47 5.81
N PHE A 182 -27.64 -8.21 4.86
CA PHE A 182 -27.18 -9.20 3.90
C PHE A 182 -26.20 -10.23 4.49
N ASP A 183 -25.68 -10.00 5.69
CA ASP A 183 -24.69 -10.84 6.37
C ASP A 183 -25.23 -11.47 7.67
N LEU A 184 -26.52 -11.80 7.69
CA LEU A 184 -27.15 -12.51 8.81
C LEU A 184 -26.48 -13.87 9.10
N THR A 185 -25.76 -14.44 8.13
CA THR A 185 -25.03 -15.71 8.24
C THR A 185 -23.54 -15.55 8.57
N GLY A 186 -23.01 -14.32 8.64
CA GLY A 186 -21.58 -14.04 8.86
C GLY A 186 -20.65 -14.48 7.70
N VAL A 187 -21.23 -14.81 6.54
CA VAL A 187 -20.50 -15.27 5.36
C VAL A 187 -19.65 -14.13 4.78
N TYR A 188 -20.19 -12.92 4.70
CA TYR A 188 -19.46 -11.76 4.18
C TYR A 188 -18.33 -11.35 5.11
N GLN A 189 -18.56 -11.35 6.43
CA GLN A 189 -17.50 -11.13 7.42
C GLN A 189 -16.37 -12.16 7.27
N SER A 190 -16.72 -13.45 7.17
CA SER A 190 -15.74 -14.54 7.00
C SER A 190 -14.95 -14.40 5.70
N LEU A 191 -15.61 -14.04 4.60
CA LEU A 191 -14.96 -13.76 3.32
C LEU A 191 -14.01 -12.56 3.46
N SER A 192 -14.42 -11.49 4.13
CA SER A 192 -13.58 -10.31 4.33
C SER A 192 -12.29 -10.64 5.08
N PHE A 193 -12.36 -11.49 6.11
CA PHE A 193 -11.17 -12.00 6.79
C PHE A 193 -10.32 -12.90 5.90
N LEU A 194 -10.92 -13.73 5.05
CA LEU A 194 -10.20 -14.55 4.09
C LEU A 194 -9.41 -13.67 3.10
N PHE A 195 -10.02 -12.60 2.60
CA PHE A 195 -9.35 -11.64 1.71
C PHE A 195 -8.21 -10.90 2.41
N LEU A 196 -8.41 -10.49 3.66
CA LEU A 196 -7.36 -9.87 4.48
C LEU A 196 -6.18 -10.83 4.70
N ALA A 197 -6.47 -12.08 5.06
CA ALA A 197 -5.44 -13.11 5.27
C ALA A 197 -4.73 -13.50 3.97
N ALA A 198 -5.42 -13.45 2.82
CA ALA A 198 -4.84 -13.75 1.51
C ALA A 198 -3.68 -12.81 1.14
N ASP A 199 -3.62 -11.61 1.70
CA ASP A 199 -2.51 -10.67 1.48
C ASP A 199 -1.13 -11.27 1.84
N VAL A 200 -1.09 -12.09 2.90
CA VAL A 200 0.13 -12.80 3.33
C VAL A 200 0.68 -13.71 2.23
N LEU A 201 -0.16 -14.19 1.33
CA LEU A 201 0.22 -15.02 0.18
C LEU A 201 0.36 -14.18 -1.11
N VAL A 202 -0.56 -13.26 -1.35
CA VAL A 202 -0.61 -12.47 -2.58
C VAL A 202 0.60 -11.55 -2.68
N THR A 203 0.96 -10.85 -1.60
CA THR A 203 2.10 -9.93 -1.60
C THR A 203 3.42 -10.62 -1.99
N PRO A 204 3.84 -11.75 -1.38
CA PRO A 204 5.06 -12.44 -1.81
C PRO A 204 4.95 -12.99 -3.23
N ILE A 205 3.79 -13.55 -3.64
CA ILE A 205 3.59 -14.02 -5.03
C ILE A 205 3.81 -12.88 -6.03
N LEU A 206 3.26 -11.70 -5.76
CA LEU A 206 3.46 -10.51 -6.60
C LEU A 206 4.92 -10.06 -6.61
N VAL A 207 5.61 -10.08 -5.47
CA VAL A 207 7.04 -9.77 -5.39
C VAL A 207 7.85 -10.75 -6.25
N PHE A 208 7.61 -12.05 -6.16
CA PHE A 208 8.29 -13.06 -6.98
C PHE A 208 7.95 -12.97 -8.48
N ALA A 209 6.71 -12.62 -8.81
CA ALA A 209 6.29 -12.41 -10.19
C ALA A 209 6.98 -11.18 -10.81
N PHE A 210 7.10 -10.10 -10.05
CA PHE A 210 7.57 -8.81 -10.55
C PHE A 210 9.08 -8.58 -10.46
N LYS A 211 9.77 -9.15 -9.46
CA LYS A 211 11.23 -9.04 -9.28
C LYS A 211 11.94 -10.27 -9.84
N LYS A 212 12.46 -10.13 -11.07
CA LYS A 212 13.25 -11.17 -11.75
C LYS A 212 14.51 -11.54 -10.95
N GLU A 213 15.19 -10.56 -10.38
CA GLU A 213 16.39 -10.74 -9.53
C GLU A 213 16.13 -11.66 -8.35
N VAL A 214 15.00 -11.47 -7.65
CA VAL A 214 14.62 -12.31 -6.49
C VAL A 214 14.31 -13.73 -6.94
N ARG A 215 13.63 -13.87 -8.09
CA ARG A 215 13.34 -15.18 -8.69
C ARG A 215 14.62 -15.91 -9.11
N GLU A 216 15.55 -15.20 -9.73
CA GLU A 216 16.85 -15.76 -10.15
C GLU A 216 17.71 -16.14 -8.96
N ALA A 217 17.75 -15.30 -7.91
CA ALA A 217 18.42 -15.63 -6.67
C ALA A 217 17.86 -16.92 -6.07
N VAL A 218 16.54 -17.08 -5.94
CA VAL A 218 15.95 -18.32 -5.38
C VAL A 218 16.20 -19.56 -6.25
N ILE A 219 16.26 -19.41 -7.58
CA ILE A 219 16.61 -20.51 -8.48
C ILE A 219 18.09 -20.90 -8.35
N PHE A 220 18.99 -19.95 -8.11
CA PHE A 220 20.42 -20.20 -7.91
C PHE A 220 20.73 -21.01 -6.63
N TRP A 221 19.82 -21.00 -5.66
CA TRP A 221 19.94 -21.79 -4.42
C TRP A 221 19.31 -23.21 -4.52
N LYS A 222 18.83 -23.62 -5.70
CA LYS A 222 18.41 -25.01 -5.99
C LYS A 222 19.52 -25.79 -6.66
#